data_AF-A0A497T3R7-F1
#
_entry.id   AF-A0A497T3R7-F1
#
_cell.length_a   1.000
_cell.length_b   1.000
_cell.length_c   1.000
_cell.angle_alpha   90.00
_cell.angle_beta   90.00
_cell.angle_gamma   90.00
#
_symmetry.space_group_name_H-M   'P 1'
#
loop_
_entity.id
_entity.type
_entity.pdbx_description
1 polymer ?
#
loop_
_entity_poly.entity_id
_entity_poly.type
_entity_poly.pdbx_seq_one_letter_code
_entity_poly.pdbx_strand_id
1 'polypeptide(L)'
;MYSSVKEFINKISNKETNFNGNIVLSLSTKELNELKIGLKTKLYLKLKGDYCLNVDNKNLSVKGDLFLNNFTGVINFKNFSISGTALGISAENFKLYGKSKIQANNKNFEKLTISNLKIAELTITKGKIKTTKPRKIEAEIDDLSKVYGFSGTLNYQNNTAIFEGNCTKIQMKEFTLG
;
A
#
# COMPACT_ATOMS: atom_id res chain seq x y z
N MET A 1 34.37 -6.68 -8.35
CA MET A 1 33.33 -5.73 -7.89
C MET A 1 32.65 -6.31 -6.66
N TYR A 2 32.84 -5.68 -5.50
CA TYR A 2 32.17 -6.08 -4.27
C TYR A 2 30.72 -5.57 -4.30
N SER A 3 29.75 -6.49 -4.29
CA SER A 3 28.33 -6.14 -4.17
C SER A 3 28.07 -5.61 -2.76
N SER A 4 27.46 -4.43 -2.66
CA SER A 4 26.98 -3.84 -1.39
C SER A 4 26.02 -4.79 -0.64
N VAL A 5 25.36 -5.70 -1.35
CA VAL A 5 24.54 -6.78 -0.78
C VAL A 5 25.42 -7.82 -0.06
N LYS A 6 26.60 -8.16 -0.59
CA LYS A 6 27.51 -9.16 0.00
C LYS A 6 28.19 -8.64 1.27
N GLU A 7 28.53 -7.35 1.32
CA GLU A 7 29.06 -6.71 2.54
C GLU A 7 27.99 -6.57 3.63
N PHE A 8 26.74 -6.31 3.20
CA PHE A 8 25.56 -6.28 4.07
C PHE A 8 25.23 -7.65 4.66
N ILE A 9 25.22 -8.70 3.83
CA ILE A 9 25.04 -10.09 4.26
C ILE A 9 26.16 -10.48 5.21
N ASN A 10 27.42 -10.24 4.90
CA ASN A 10 28.52 -10.55 5.82
C ASN A 10 28.42 -9.84 7.18
N LYS A 11 27.85 -8.63 7.23
CA LYS A 11 27.60 -7.90 8.49
C LYS A 11 26.42 -8.45 9.29
N ILE A 12 25.48 -9.16 8.66
CA ILE A 12 24.29 -9.74 9.28
C ILE A 12 24.46 -11.23 9.57
N SER A 13 25.04 -12.02 8.68
CA SER A 13 25.31 -13.45 8.85
C SER A 13 26.22 -13.74 10.06
N ASN A 14 27.10 -12.81 10.43
CA ASN A 14 27.95 -12.93 11.62
C ASN A 14 27.25 -12.49 12.93
N LYS A 15 26.00 -12.02 12.86
CA LYS A 15 25.20 -11.63 14.02
C LYS A 15 23.79 -12.16 13.80
N GLU A 16 23.50 -13.38 14.26
CA GLU A 16 22.12 -13.82 14.49
C GLU A 16 21.41 -12.74 15.32
N THR A 17 20.64 -11.89 14.66
CA THR A 17 19.96 -10.77 15.31
C THR A 17 18.47 -11.03 15.19
N ASN A 18 17.92 -11.66 16.22
CA ASN A 18 16.48 -11.63 16.48
C ASN A 18 16.10 -10.17 16.80
N PHE A 19 15.21 -9.56 16.00
CA PHE A 19 14.86 -8.16 16.14
C PHE A 19 13.54 -8.03 16.92
N ASN A 20 13.65 -7.84 18.24
CA ASN A 20 12.50 -7.62 19.14
C ASN A 20 11.86 -6.21 19.00
N GLY A 21 11.63 -5.70 17.78
CA GLY A 21 11.05 -4.37 17.59
C GLY A 21 10.37 -4.14 16.24
N ASN A 22 9.39 -3.24 16.22
CA ASN A 22 8.68 -2.82 15.00
C ASN A 22 9.65 -2.20 13.98
N ILE A 23 9.71 -2.77 12.77
CA ILE A 23 10.54 -2.27 11.68
C ILE A 23 9.75 -1.23 10.91
N VAL A 24 10.17 0.04 10.94
CA VAL A 24 9.56 1.09 10.12
C VAL A 24 10.11 0.99 8.70
N LEU A 25 9.27 0.59 7.75
CA LEU A 25 9.54 0.33 6.36
C LEU A 25 9.04 1.48 5.47
N SER A 26 9.88 1.92 4.53
CA SER A 26 9.50 2.64 3.31
C SER A 26 9.82 1.74 2.12
N LEU A 27 8.81 1.35 1.34
CA LEU A 27 8.96 0.48 0.18
C LEU A 27 8.41 1.14 -1.07
N SER A 28 9.20 1.22 -2.14
CA SER A 28 8.70 1.66 -3.47
C SER A 28 8.66 0.51 -4.47
N THR A 29 7.52 0.24 -5.11
CA THR A 29 7.40 -0.75 -6.20
C THR A 29 6.51 -0.25 -7.34
N LYS A 30 6.78 -0.72 -8.57
CA LYS A 30 5.95 -0.45 -9.76
C LYS A 30 5.07 -1.63 -10.17
N GLU A 31 5.17 -2.78 -9.48
CA GLU A 31 4.52 -4.03 -9.91
C GLU A 31 3.24 -4.36 -9.13
N LEU A 32 2.67 -3.39 -8.42
CA LEU A 32 1.43 -3.62 -7.67
C LEU A 32 0.25 -3.69 -8.66
N ASN A 33 -0.28 -4.90 -8.89
CA ASN A 33 -1.40 -5.12 -9.80
C ASN A 33 -2.75 -4.98 -9.10
N GLU A 34 -2.87 -5.56 -7.92
CA GLU A 34 -4.11 -5.60 -7.14
C GLU A 34 -3.78 -5.56 -5.65
N LEU A 35 -4.65 -4.93 -4.87
CA LEU A 35 -4.62 -4.98 -3.41
C LEU A 35 -6.01 -5.31 -2.86
N LYS A 36 -6.09 -6.40 -2.08
CA LYS A 36 -7.28 -6.79 -1.34
C LYS A 36 -7.22 -6.27 0.10
N ILE A 37 -8.24 -5.50 0.48
CA ILE A 37 -8.38 -4.83 1.76
C ILE A 37 -9.48 -5.52 2.56
N GLY A 38 -9.07 -6.45 3.44
CA GLY A 38 -10.00 -7.20 4.30
C GLY A 38 -10.37 -6.48 5.61
N LEU A 39 -9.52 -5.54 6.06
CA LEU A 39 -9.72 -4.76 7.28
C LEU A 39 -10.11 -3.34 6.94
N LYS A 40 -10.88 -2.69 7.82
CA LYS A 40 -11.38 -1.33 7.61
C LYS A 40 -10.22 -0.35 7.50
N THR A 41 -10.16 0.38 6.39
CA THR A 41 -9.14 1.41 6.11
C THR A 41 -9.78 2.75 5.72
N LYS A 42 -8.97 3.80 5.61
CA LYS A 42 -9.42 5.07 5.00
C LYS A 42 -8.77 5.19 3.63
N LEU A 43 -9.56 5.40 2.59
CA LEU A 43 -9.05 5.70 1.25
C LEU A 43 -9.29 7.17 0.95
N TYR A 44 -8.27 7.77 0.38
CA TYR A 44 -8.33 9.08 -0.25
C TYR A 44 -7.92 8.92 -1.71
N LEU A 45 -8.73 9.48 -2.59
CA LEU A 45 -8.56 9.45 -4.02
C LEU A 45 -8.53 10.88 -4.55
N LYS A 46 -7.49 11.16 -5.34
CA LYS A 46 -7.42 12.34 -6.19
C LYS A 46 -7.50 11.92 -7.65
N LEU A 47 -8.50 12.44 -8.34
CA LEU A 47 -8.78 12.16 -9.74
C LEU A 47 -8.77 13.46 -10.54
N LYS A 48 -8.31 13.39 -11.79
CA LYS A 48 -8.27 14.55 -12.67
C LYS A 48 -9.67 14.80 -13.27
N GLY A 49 -10.33 15.84 -12.78
CA GLY A 49 -11.67 16.26 -13.23
C GLY A 49 -12.81 15.43 -12.63
N ASP A 50 -14.03 15.75 -13.05
CA ASP A 50 -15.24 15.09 -12.57
C ASP A 50 -15.31 13.62 -13.03
N TYR A 51 -15.86 12.75 -12.19
CA TYR A 51 -15.98 11.33 -12.52
C TYR A 51 -17.20 10.66 -11.90
N CYS A 52 -17.50 9.45 -12.38
CA CYS A 52 -18.64 8.67 -11.94
C CYS A 52 -18.24 7.66 -10.86
N LEU A 53 -18.93 7.70 -9.72
CA LEU A 53 -18.89 6.69 -8.66
C LEU A 53 -20.23 5.97 -8.63
N ASN A 54 -20.23 4.66 -8.82
CA ASN A 54 -21.42 3.86 -8.56
C ASN A 54 -21.53 3.57 -7.06
N VAL A 55 -22.65 3.97 -6.45
CA VAL A 55 -22.98 3.73 -5.04
C VAL A 55 -24.35 3.05 -4.98
N ASP A 56 -24.39 1.82 -4.47
CA ASP A 56 -25.62 1.02 -4.35
C ASP A 56 -26.46 1.02 -5.64
N ASN A 57 -25.80 0.77 -6.79
CA ASN A 57 -26.36 0.76 -8.14
C ASN A 57 -26.83 2.12 -8.69
N LYS A 58 -26.52 3.23 -8.00
CA LYS A 58 -26.76 4.59 -8.48
C LYS A 58 -25.46 5.26 -8.89
N ASN A 59 -25.47 5.96 -10.01
CA ASN A 59 -24.31 6.70 -10.49
C ASN A 59 -24.31 8.10 -9.89
N LEU A 60 -23.25 8.44 -9.17
CA LEU A 60 -23.02 9.76 -8.60
C LEU A 60 -21.87 10.43 -9.34
N SER A 61 -22.08 11.69 -9.74
CA SER A 61 -21.00 12.54 -10.19
C SER A 61 -20.21 13.02 -8.98
N VAL A 62 -18.90 12.80 -9.01
CA VAL A 62 -17.96 13.22 -7.98
C VAL A 62 -17.16 14.40 -8.50
N LYS A 63 -17.12 15.47 -7.71
CA LYS A 63 -16.28 16.64 -7.94
C LYS A 63 -15.12 16.65 -6.97
N GLY A 64 -13.92 16.86 -7.51
CA GLY A 64 -12.67 16.91 -6.74
C GLY A 64 -12.31 15.59 -6.08
N ASP A 65 -11.86 15.68 -4.84
CA ASP A 65 -11.32 14.55 -4.09
C ASP A 65 -12.42 13.65 -3.49
N LEU A 66 -12.15 12.34 -3.40
CA LEU A 66 -13.04 11.37 -2.76
C LEU A 66 -12.39 10.71 -1.57
N PHE A 67 -13.16 10.68 -0.49
CA PHE A 67 -12.79 10.03 0.75
C PHE A 67 -13.76 8.90 1.05
N LEU A 68 -13.21 7.71 1.32
CA LEU A 68 -13.95 6.53 1.71
C LEU A 68 -13.50 6.11 3.11
N ASN A 69 -14.40 6.22 4.08
CA ASN A 69 -14.15 5.86 5.46
C ASN A 69 -14.59 4.42 5.73
N ASN A 70 -13.74 3.68 6.46
CA ASN A 70 -13.93 2.27 6.81
C ASN A 70 -14.15 1.38 5.58
N PHE A 71 -13.37 1.62 4.54
CA PHE A 71 -13.42 0.85 3.31
C PHE A 71 -12.87 -0.56 3.50
N THR A 72 -13.53 -1.52 2.89
CA THR A 72 -13.03 -2.87 2.60
C THR A 72 -13.36 -3.22 1.16
N GLY A 73 -12.49 -3.95 0.47
CA GLY A 73 -12.69 -4.24 -0.95
C GLY A 73 -11.41 -4.57 -1.70
N VAL A 74 -11.44 -4.34 -3.00
CA VAL A 74 -10.34 -4.62 -3.93
C VAL A 74 -10.03 -3.35 -4.72
N ILE A 75 -8.73 -3.07 -4.86
CA ILE A 75 -8.20 -2.03 -5.73
C ILE A 75 -7.37 -2.70 -6.80
N ASN A 76 -7.73 -2.53 -8.06
CA ASN A 76 -6.96 -2.98 -9.20
C ASN A 76 -6.23 -1.80 -9.83
N PHE A 77 -4.90 -1.83 -9.79
CA PHE A 77 -4.04 -0.74 -10.26
C PHE A 77 -3.76 -0.81 -11.77
N LYS A 78 -3.92 -1.96 -12.42
CA LYS A 78 -3.74 -2.06 -13.88
C LYS A 78 -4.83 -1.29 -14.63
N ASN A 79 -6.07 -1.44 -14.19
CA ASN A 79 -7.24 -0.82 -14.81
C ASN A 79 -7.75 0.41 -14.04
N PHE A 80 -7.13 0.73 -12.90
CA PHE A 80 -7.62 1.67 -11.90
C PHE A 80 -9.12 1.52 -11.63
N SER A 81 -9.45 0.37 -11.04
CA SER A 81 -10.78 0.11 -10.51
C SER A 81 -10.75 -0.11 -9.01
N ILE A 82 -11.80 0.36 -8.35
CA ILE A 82 -12.04 0.16 -6.92
C ILE A 82 -13.43 -0.43 -6.78
N SER A 83 -13.54 -1.53 -6.03
CA SER A 83 -14.80 -2.16 -5.72
C SER A 83 -14.82 -2.59 -4.26
N GLY A 84 -15.92 -2.34 -3.56
CA GLY A 84 -15.96 -2.65 -2.13
C GLY A 84 -17.13 -2.06 -1.40
N THR A 85 -16.96 -1.87 -0.10
CA THR A 85 -17.93 -1.28 0.80
C THR A 85 -17.27 -0.19 1.63
N ALA A 86 -17.96 0.92 1.87
CA ALA A 86 -17.54 1.99 2.78
C ALA A 86 -18.68 2.33 3.76
N LEU A 87 -18.35 2.85 4.96
CA LEU A 87 -19.33 3.36 5.93
C LEU A 87 -19.56 4.87 5.83
N GLY A 88 -18.67 5.57 5.13
CA GLY A 88 -18.80 6.99 4.85
C GLY A 88 -18.15 7.30 3.53
N ILE A 89 -18.84 8.05 2.68
CA ILE A 89 -18.37 8.46 1.36
C ILE A 89 -18.52 9.99 1.32
N SER A 90 -17.44 10.70 1.05
CA SER A 90 -17.51 12.16 0.94
C SER A 90 -16.66 12.66 -0.21
N ALA A 91 -17.23 13.61 -0.92
CA ALA A 91 -16.58 14.43 -1.92
C ALA A 91 -16.96 15.90 -1.68
N GLU A 92 -16.50 16.81 -2.55
CA GLU A 92 -16.85 18.23 -2.44
C GLU A 92 -18.35 18.47 -2.53
N ASN A 93 -19.02 17.76 -3.43
CA ASN A 93 -20.43 17.99 -3.78
C ASN A 93 -21.43 17.11 -3.02
N PHE A 94 -20.98 16.14 -2.22
CA PHE A 94 -21.89 15.31 -1.41
C PHE A 94 -21.20 14.62 -0.22
N LYS A 95 -22.01 14.22 0.76
CA LYS A 95 -21.61 13.34 1.86
C LYS A 95 -22.69 12.29 2.08
N LEU A 96 -22.30 11.03 2.13
CA LEU A 96 -23.16 9.89 2.42
C LEU A 96 -22.65 9.20 3.68
N TYR A 97 -23.59 8.86 4.55
CA TYR A 97 -23.35 8.12 5.79
C TYR A 97 -24.08 6.79 5.73
N GLY A 98 -23.48 5.77 6.33
CA GLY A 98 -24.01 4.42 6.32
C GLY A 98 -23.23 3.50 5.40
N LYS A 99 -23.53 2.21 5.50
CA LYS A 99 -22.84 1.17 4.74
C LYS A 99 -23.34 1.15 3.30
N SER A 100 -22.46 1.45 2.36
CA SER A 100 -22.78 1.42 0.92
C SER A 100 -21.76 0.60 0.14
N LYS A 101 -22.24 -0.13 -0.87
CA LYS A 101 -21.40 -0.76 -1.88
C LYS A 101 -20.96 0.30 -2.87
N ILE A 102 -19.69 0.27 -3.24
CA ILE A 102 -19.11 1.22 -4.19
C ILE A 102 -18.40 0.52 -5.33
N GLN A 103 -18.44 1.13 -6.51
CA GLN A 103 -17.58 0.80 -7.64
C GLN A 103 -17.13 2.09 -8.34
N ALA A 104 -15.84 2.23 -8.56
CA ALA A 104 -15.25 3.29 -9.36
C ALA A 104 -14.34 2.67 -10.41
N ASN A 105 -14.49 3.08 -11.67
CA ASN A 105 -13.60 2.71 -12.77
C ASN A 105 -13.11 4.01 -13.38
N ASN A 106 -11.84 4.38 -13.14
CA ASN A 106 -11.33 5.66 -13.63
C ASN A 106 -9.86 5.60 -14.01
N LYS A 107 -9.58 5.87 -15.29
CA LYS A 107 -8.21 5.85 -15.84
C LYS A 107 -7.41 7.11 -15.50
N ASN A 108 -8.06 8.20 -15.08
CA ASN A 108 -7.41 9.50 -14.85
C ASN A 108 -6.97 9.68 -13.39
N PHE A 109 -6.26 8.66 -12.89
CA PHE A 109 -5.79 8.57 -11.52
C PHE A 109 -4.56 9.43 -11.22
N GLU A 110 -4.67 10.40 -10.32
CA GLU A 110 -3.51 11.19 -9.89
C GLU A 110 -2.83 10.59 -8.65
N LYS A 111 -3.60 10.35 -7.58
CA LYS A 111 -3.06 9.90 -6.30
C LYS A 111 -4.03 9.05 -5.49
N LEU A 112 -3.49 7.97 -4.87
CA LEU A 112 -4.16 7.13 -3.86
C LEU A 112 -3.44 7.32 -2.55
N THR A 113 -4.20 7.45 -1.48
CA THR A 113 -3.68 7.21 -0.14
C THR A 113 -4.60 6.23 0.58
N ILE A 114 -4.03 5.15 1.10
CA ILE A 114 -4.71 4.17 1.95
C ILE A 114 -4.08 4.27 3.34
N SER A 115 -4.79 4.88 4.29
CA SER A 115 -4.34 4.99 5.66
C SER A 115 -4.87 3.85 6.52
N ASN A 116 -4.11 3.49 7.56
CA ASN A 116 -4.40 2.38 8.46
C ASN A 116 -4.46 1.02 7.73
N LEU A 117 -3.71 0.90 6.64
CA LEU A 117 -3.58 -0.34 5.87
C LEU A 117 -2.89 -1.39 6.71
N LYS A 118 -3.51 -2.57 6.82
CA LYS A 118 -2.94 -3.74 7.49
C LYS A 118 -2.86 -4.89 6.49
N ILE A 119 -1.67 -5.46 6.32
CA ILE A 119 -1.41 -6.56 5.38
C ILE A 119 -0.70 -7.68 6.14
N ALA A 120 -1.22 -8.90 6.05
CA ALA A 120 -0.63 -10.07 6.68
C ALA A 120 0.68 -10.49 5.99
N GLU A 121 0.67 -10.61 4.67
CA GLU A 121 1.82 -10.92 3.82
C GLU A 121 1.73 -10.10 2.52
N LEU A 122 2.84 -9.48 2.13
CA LEU A 122 3.01 -8.77 0.87
C LEU A 122 4.23 -9.34 0.13
N THR A 123 4.00 -9.89 -1.05
CA THR A 123 5.07 -10.36 -1.95
C THR A 123 5.46 -9.26 -2.93
N ILE A 124 6.76 -9.02 -3.07
CA ILE A 124 7.33 -7.94 -3.87
C ILE A 124 8.41 -8.53 -4.77
N THR A 125 8.21 -8.45 -6.08
CA THR A 125 9.22 -8.94 -7.03
C THR A 125 10.38 -7.95 -7.14
N LYS A 126 10.09 -6.65 -7.19
CA LYS A 126 11.08 -5.58 -7.42
C LYS A 126 10.72 -4.31 -6.68
N GLY A 127 11.74 -3.61 -6.16
CA GLY A 127 11.55 -2.34 -5.47
C GLY A 127 12.77 -1.85 -4.72
N LYS A 128 12.57 -0.85 -3.86
CA LYS A 128 13.59 -0.36 -2.91
C LYS A 128 13.01 -0.37 -1.51
N ILE A 129 13.76 -0.95 -0.57
CA ILE A 129 13.44 -0.96 0.85
C ILE A 129 14.33 0.02 1.57
N LYS A 130 13.72 0.82 2.43
CA LYS A 130 14.40 1.60 3.43
C LYS A 130 13.80 1.33 4.79
N THR A 131 14.61 0.88 5.75
CA THR A 131 14.21 0.82 7.16
C THR A 131 14.71 2.08 7.86
N THR A 132 13.97 2.59 8.84
CA THR A 132 14.43 3.73 9.67
C THR A 132 14.79 3.32 11.10
N LYS A 133 14.23 2.21 11.60
CA LYS A 133 14.51 1.60 12.91
C LYS A 133 14.38 0.07 12.82
N PRO A 134 15.07 -0.72 13.66
CA PRO A 134 16.09 -0.30 14.63
C PRO A 134 17.44 0.08 13.99
N ARG A 135 17.62 -0.17 12.69
CA ARG A 135 18.77 0.32 11.90
C ARG A 135 18.29 0.91 10.58
N LYS A 136 19.06 1.84 10.03
CA LYS A 136 18.83 2.39 8.70
C LYS A 136 19.45 1.46 7.65
N ILE A 137 18.61 0.67 7.00
CA ILE A 137 18.98 -0.23 5.92
C ILE A 137 18.40 0.33 4.64
N GLU A 138 19.19 0.39 3.57
CA GLU A 138 18.72 0.72 2.23
C GLU A 138 19.16 -0.41 1.30
N ALA A 139 18.22 -1.09 0.66
CA ALA A 139 18.48 -2.23 -0.21
C ALA A 139 17.55 -2.20 -1.43
N GLU A 140 18.08 -2.64 -2.57
CA GLU A 140 17.25 -2.97 -3.72
C GLU A 140 16.64 -4.36 -3.49
N ILE A 141 15.36 -4.51 -3.83
CA ILE A 141 14.70 -5.81 -3.86
C ILE A 141 14.76 -6.33 -5.29
N ASP A 142 15.30 -7.53 -5.43
CA ASP A 142 15.04 -8.49 -6.50
C ASP A 142 14.51 -9.81 -5.90
N ASP A 143 14.02 -10.72 -6.74
CA ASP A 143 13.68 -12.10 -6.36
C ASP A 143 12.61 -12.33 -5.25
N LEU A 144 11.39 -11.80 -5.42
CA LEU A 144 10.18 -12.20 -4.64
C LEU A 144 10.31 -12.08 -3.10
N SER A 145 10.76 -10.93 -2.63
CA SER A 145 10.82 -10.66 -1.18
C SER A 145 9.43 -10.59 -0.55
N LYS A 146 9.32 -11.00 0.71
CA LYS A 146 8.07 -11.04 1.47
C LYS A 146 8.12 -10.11 2.69
N VAL A 147 7.09 -9.29 2.86
CA VAL A 147 6.89 -8.41 4.02
C VAL A 147 5.68 -8.90 4.81
N TYR A 148 5.85 -9.10 6.11
CA TYR A 148 4.86 -9.69 7.00
C TYR A 148 4.37 -8.71 8.05
N GLY A 149 3.08 -8.80 8.39
CA GLY A 149 2.47 -8.04 9.48
C GLY A 149 2.57 -6.52 9.28
N PHE A 150 2.47 -6.06 8.03
CA PHE A 150 2.57 -4.64 7.73
C PHE A 150 1.36 -3.87 8.29
N SER A 151 1.62 -2.72 8.91
CA SER A 151 0.63 -1.75 9.38
C SER A 151 1.12 -0.34 9.10
N GLY A 152 0.40 0.41 8.25
CA GLY A 152 0.80 1.78 7.91
C GLY A 152 -0.05 2.42 6.82
N THR A 153 0.62 3.15 5.95
CA THR A 153 0.02 3.89 4.84
C THR A 153 0.57 3.38 3.52
N LEU A 154 -0.29 3.29 2.50
CA LEU A 154 0.13 3.17 1.11
C LEU A 154 -0.19 4.47 0.38
N ASN A 155 0.80 5.02 -0.31
CA ASN A 155 0.63 6.10 -1.27
C ASN A 155 0.88 5.54 -2.67
N TYR A 156 -0.02 5.75 -3.61
CA TYR A 156 0.18 5.36 -5.00
C TYR A 156 0.09 6.59 -5.91
N GLN A 157 1.15 6.85 -6.66
CA GLN A 157 1.24 7.98 -7.58
C GLN A 157 2.30 7.68 -8.64
N ASN A 158 2.09 8.15 -9.89
CA ASN A 158 3.05 7.98 -10.99
C ASN A 158 3.51 6.52 -11.16
N ASN A 159 2.56 5.59 -11.16
CA ASN A 159 2.79 4.14 -11.23
C ASN A 159 3.76 3.58 -10.19
N THR A 160 3.86 4.25 -9.03
CA THR A 160 4.73 3.84 -7.93
C THR A 160 3.90 3.75 -6.66
N ALA A 161 3.92 2.56 -6.04
CA ALA A 161 3.36 2.33 -4.72
C ALA A 161 4.46 2.54 -3.67
N ILE A 162 4.22 3.44 -2.73
CA ILE A 162 5.08 3.74 -1.59
C ILE A 162 4.36 3.26 -0.33
N PHE A 163 4.90 2.25 0.35
CA PHE A 163 4.38 1.78 1.63
C PHE A 163 5.22 2.37 2.75
N GLU A 164 4.58 3.05 3.70
CA GLU A 164 5.22 3.65 4.87
C GLU A 164 4.53 3.14 6.13
N GLY A 165 5.23 2.38 6.95
CA GLY A 165 4.60 1.76 8.11
C GLY A 165 5.51 0.86 8.91
N ASN A 166 4.94 0.13 9.85
CA ASN A 166 5.65 -0.89 10.60
C ASN A 166 5.42 -2.27 9.97
N CYS A 167 6.40 -3.16 10.03
CA CYS A 167 6.22 -4.58 9.76
C CYS A 167 6.88 -5.43 10.86
N THR A 168 6.43 -6.68 10.99
CA THR A 168 6.99 -7.62 11.97
C THR A 168 8.16 -8.40 11.41
N LYS A 169 8.19 -8.65 10.09
CA LYS A 169 9.26 -9.40 9.44
C LYS A 169 9.38 -9.05 7.96
N ILE A 170 10.61 -9.05 7.44
CA ILE A 170 10.96 -8.96 6.03
C ILE A 170 11.83 -10.18 5.69
N GLN A 171 11.46 -10.93 4.67
CA GLN A 171 12.19 -12.09 4.19
C GLN A 171 12.63 -11.84 2.75
N MET A 172 13.94 -11.88 2.52
CA MET A 172 14.57 -11.80 1.19
C MET A 172 15.37 -13.08 0.96
N LYS A 173 15.77 -13.34 -0.29
CA LYS A 173 16.49 -14.58 -0.66
C LYS A 173 17.74 -14.84 0.20
N GLU A 174 18.50 -13.78 0.50
CA GLU A 174 19.78 -13.89 1.18
C GLU A 174 19.77 -13.39 2.63
N PHE A 175 18.64 -12.82 3.10
CA PHE A 175 18.55 -12.34 4.48
C PHE A 175 17.11 -12.30 5.00
N THR A 176 16.96 -12.35 6.32
CA THR A 176 15.70 -12.11 7.03
C THR A 176 15.91 -11.02 8.08
N LEU A 177 14.97 -10.09 8.20
CA LEU A 177 14.90 -9.08 9.26
C LEU A 177 13.59 -9.26 10.02
N GLY A 178 13.64 -9.52 11.33
CA GLY A 178 12.48 -9.76 12.18
C GLY A 178 12.78 -10.85 13.18
#